data_AF-A0A821RKU0-F1
#
_entry.id   AF-A0A821RKU0-F1
#
_cell.length_a   1.000
_cell.length_b   1.000
_cell.length_c   1.000
_cell.angle_alpha   90.00
_cell.angle_beta   90.00
_cell.angle_gamma   90.00
#
_symmetry.space_group_name_H-M   'P 1'
#
loop_
_entity.id
_entity.type
_entity.pdbx_description
1 polymer ?
#
loop_
_entity_poly.entity_id
_entity_poly.type
_entity_poly.pdbx_seq_one_letter_code
_entity_poly.pdbx_strand_id
1 'polypeptide(L)'
;FADDRMPGGLFLCGASTQEETICYNSNTYRALLDFKYQRFDGGFMILEFGCLYIKNVKFYQPVNPNVNKNVDIIAAACYDLTEVHGLHIKSKEDKDLESCTKNKFETIIASAQSNSNDNGKNTSLVLGSIGCGAF
;
A
#
# COMPACT_ATOMS: atom_id res chain seq x y z
N PHE A 1 -2.03 3.29 -0.40
CA PHE A 1 -3.39 3.27 0.16
C PHE A 1 -3.58 1.99 0.97
N ALA A 2 -2.56 1.56 1.71
CA ALA A 2 -2.63 0.31 2.46
C ALA A 2 -3.06 0.58 3.90
N ASP A 3 -3.76 -0.35 4.52
CA ASP A 3 -3.92 -0.44 5.96
C ASP A 3 -2.57 -0.84 6.58
N ASP A 4 -2.22 -0.21 7.69
CA ASP A 4 -0.96 -0.42 8.37
C ASP A 4 -0.92 -1.74 9.15
N ARG A 5 -2.08 -2.29 9.55
CA ARG A 5 -2.24 -3.42 10.48
C ARG A 5 -2.93 -4.63 9.84
N MET A 6 -3.69 -4.43 8.78
CA MET A 6 -4.48 -5.48 8.12
C MET A 6 -4.05 -5.68 6.67
N PRO A 7 -3.46 -6.85 6.32
CA PRO A 7 -3.19 -7.19 4.93
C PRO A 7 -4.46 -7.08 4.07
N GLY A 8 -4.48 -6.16 3.09
CA GLY A 8 -5.63 -6.01 2.21
C GLY A 8 -6.84 -5.34 2.87
N GLY A 9 -6.66 -4.65 4.00
CA GLY A 9 -7.73 -3.97 4.73
C GLY A 9 -8.87 -4.93 5.10
N LEU A 10 -10.10 -4.54 4.75
CA LEU A 10 -11.31 -5.31 5.02
C LEU A 10 -11.84 -6.05 3.78
N PHE A 11 -10.98 -6.42 2.82
CA PHE A 11 -11.47 -6.97 1.55
C PHE A 11 -12.30 -8.24 1.75
N LEU A 12 -11.94 -9.14 2.68
CA LEU A 12 -12.73 -10.35 3.01
C LEU A 12 -14.13 -10.05 3.56
N CYS A 13 -14.35 -8.83 4.06
CA CYS A 13 -15.62 -8.38 4.60
C CYS A 13 -16.47 -7.61 3.57
N GLY A 14 -16.04 -7.54 2.30
CA GLY A 14 -16.77 -6.87 1.23
C GLY A 14 -16.52 -5.35 1.14
N ALA A 15 -15.52 -4.81 1.85
CA ALA A 15 -15.11 -3.43 1.66
C ALA A 15 -14.56 -3.22 0.24
N SER A 16 -14.70 -2.00 -0.28
CA SER A 16 -14.43 -1.67 -1.69
C SER A 16 -13.56 -0.42 -1.86
N THR A 17 -12.75 -0.08 -0.87
CA THR A 17 -11.70 0.94 -1.00
C THR A 17 -10.60 0.46 -1.94
N GLN A 18 -9.61 1.33 -2.23
CA GLN A 18 -8.65 1.05 -3.29
C GLN A 18 -7.80 -0.20 -3.02
N GLU A 19 -7.31 -0.39 -1.79
CA GLU A 19 -6.54 -1.58 -1.41
C GLU A 19 -7.35 -2.86 -1.60
N GLU A 20 -8.61 -2.86 -1.15
CA GLU A 20 -9.50 -4.00 -1.27
C GLU A 20 -9.76 -4.33 -2.72
N THR A 21 -10.03 -3.31 -3.55
CA THR A 21 -10.25 -3.49 -5.00
C THR A 21 -9.02 -4.11 -5.67
N ILE A 22 -7.81 -3.68 -5.28
CA ILE A 22 -6.56 -4.27 -5.77
C ILE A 22 -6.47 -5.74 -5.31
N CYS A 23 -6.73 -6.03 -4.04
CA CYS A 23 -6.69 -7.38 -3.48
C CYS A 23 -7.71 -8.32 -4.12
N TYR A 24 -8.92 -7.84 -4.41
CA TYR A 24 -9.97 -8.58 -5.11
C TYR A 24 -9.56 -9.00 -6.52
N ASN A 25 -8.83 -8.14 -7.22
CA ASN A 25 -8.51 -8.32 -8.63
C ASN A 25 -7.06 -8.76 -8.87
N SER A 26 -6.32 -9.20 -7.86
CA SER A 26 -4.92 -9.61 -8.01
C SER A 26 -4.47 -10.62 -6.96
N ASN A 27 -3.23 -11.08 -7.07
CA ASN A 27 -2.59 -11.91 -6.04
C ASN A 27 -1.98 -11.10 -4.86
N THR A 28 -2.24 -9.80 -4.78
CA THR A 28 -1.63 -8.89 -3.77
C THR A 28 -1.88 -9.34 -2.33
N TYR A 29 -3.11 -9.74 -2.00
CA TYR A 29 -3.44 -10.17 -0.65
C TYR A 29 -2.58 -11.36 -0.19
N ARG A 30 -2.33 -12.33 -1.08
CA ARG A 30 -1.48 -13.49 -0.76
C ARG A 30 -0.06 -13.05 -0.43
N ALA A 31 0.49 -12.10 -1.18
CA ALA A 31 1.83 -11.56 -0.94
C ALA A 31 1.92 -10.80 0.41
N LEU A 32 0.88 -10.03 0.75
CA LEU A 32 0.81 -9.34 2.05
C LEU A 32 0.69 -10.33 3.22
N LEU A 33 -0.05 -11.43 3.06
CA LEU A 33 -0.11 -12.50 4.06
C LEU A 33 1.23 -13.20 4.24
N ASP A 34 1.95 -13.49 3.15
CA ASP A 34 3.27 -14.10 3.25
C ASP A 34 4.23 -13.17 4.02
N PHE A 35 4.15 -11.85 3.80
CA PHE A 35 4.90 -10.88 4.59
C PHE A 35 4.53 -10.93 6.08
N LYS A 36 3.22 -10.96 6.40
CA LYS A 36 2.72 -11.08 7.78
C LYS A 36 3.27 -12.31 8.49
N TYR A 37 3.21 -13.48 7.85
CA TYR A 37 3.53 -14.75 8.53
C TYR A 37 5.01 -15.14 8.46
N GLN A 38 5.78 -14.61 7.51
CA GLN A 38 7.19 -15.00 7.33
C GLN A 38 8.17 -14.01 7.98
N ARG A 39 7.80 -12.74 8.18
CA ARG A 39 8.74 -11.70 8.63
C ARG A 39 8.45 -11.10 10.00
N PHE A 40 7.23 -11.27 10.49
CA PHE A 40 6.79 -10.77 11.77
C PHE A 40 6.06 -11.92 12.46
N ASP A 41 6.29 -12.13 13.75
CA ASP A 41 5.84 -13.32 14.48
C ASP A 41 4.30 -13.29 14.71
N GLY A 42 3.53 -13.38 13.61
CA GLY A 42 2.06 -13.24 13.56
C GLY A 42 1.51 -11.81 13.40
N GLY A 43 2.34 -10.78 13.52
CA GLY A 43 1.95 -9.37 13.36
C GLY A 43 2.06 -8.88 11.91
N PHE A 44 1.17 -8.01 11.43
CA PHE A 44 1.40 -7.26 10.19
C PHE A 44 1.54 -5.79 10.57
N MET A 45 2.61 -5.15 10.12
CA MET A 45 2.82 -3.73 10.33
C MET A 45 3.58 -3.12 9.16
N ILE A 46 3.00 -2.10 8.52
CA ILE A 46 3.74 -1.20 7.65
C ILE A 46 4.28 -0.07 8.51
N LEU A 47 5.61 0.05 8.59
CA LEU A 47 6.26 1.10 9.38
C LEU A 47 5.88 2.49 8.86
N GLU A 48 5.84 3.47 9.76
CA GLU A 48 5.42 4.85 9.46
C GLU A 48 6.16 5.45 8.24
N PHE A 49 7.47 5.30 8.14
CA PHE A 49 8.23 5.75 6.97
C PHE A 49 8.60 4.61 6.01
N GLY A 50 8.02 3.43 6.20
CA GLY A 50 8.26 2.26 5.38
C GLY A 50 7.23 2.07 4.28
N CYS A 51 7.54 1.14 3.38
CA CYS A 51 6.58 0.59 2.43
C CYS A 51 6.94 -0.87 2.12
N LEU A 52 5.99 -1.62 1.57
CA LEU A 52 6.20 -2.97 1.07
C LEU A 52 6.22 -2.93 -0.46
N TYR A 53 7.30 -3.41 -1.05
CA TYR A 53 7.41 -3.58 -2.49
C TYR A 53 7.05 -5.01 -2.87
N ILE A 54 6.02 -5.17 -3.71
CA ILE A 54 5.48 -6.45 -4.15
C ILE A 54 5.71 -6.56 -5.65
N LYS A 55 6.59 -7.49 -6.04
CA LYS A 55 7.00 -7.66 -7.44
C LYS A 55 6.05 -8.56 -8.22
N ASN A 56 5.85 -8.27 -9.50
CA ASN A 56 5.12 -9.10 -10.46
C ASN A 56 3.70 -9.47 -9.98
N VAL A 57 2.97 -8.50 -9.42
CA VAL A 57 1.56 -8.67 -9.08
C VAL A 57 0.77 -8.90 -10.35
N LYS A 58 0.06 -10.03 -10.37
CA LYS A 58 -0.79 -10.42 -11.48
C LYS A 58 -2.21 -9.95 -11.21
N PHE A 59 -2.73 -9.11 -12.10
CA PHE A 59 -4.14 -8.74 -12.09
C PHE A 59 -4.98 -9.74 -12.88
N TYR A 60 -6.08 -10.16 -12.29
CA TYR A 60 -7.08 -11.05 -12.89
C TYR A 60 -8.25 -10.20 -13.38
N GLN A 61 -8.55 -10.25 -14.67
CA GLN A 61 -9.74 -9.60 -15.24
C GLN A 61 -10.83 -10.65 -15.49
N PRO A 62 -11.91 -10.69 -14.70
CA PRO A 62 -12.97 -11.69 -14.88
C PRO A 62 -13.62 -11.61 -16.26
N VAL A 63 -13.75 -10.39 -16.79
CA VAL A 63 -14.36 -10.09 -18.09
C VAL A 63 -13.44 -10.32 -19.29
N ASN A 64 -12.13 -10.47 -19.07
CA ASN A 64 -11.19 -10.77 -20.14
C ASN A 64 -9.98 -11.59 -19.61
N PRO A 65 -10.15 -12.91 -19.41
CA PRO A 65 -9.14 -13.75 -18.77
C PRO A 65 -7.81 -13.87 -19.55
N ASN A 66 -7.80 -13.47 -20.83
CA ASN A 66 -6.61 -13.48 -21.68
C ASN A 66 -5.73 -12.24 -21.48
N VAL A 67 -6.23 -11.19 -20.83
CA VAL A 67 -5.45 -10.00 -20.50
C VAL A 67 -4.74 -10.22 -19.16
N ASN A 68 -3.49 -10.66 -19.23
CA ASN A 68 -2.60 -10.66 -18.07
C ASN A 68 -1.87 -9.33 -18.00
N LYS A 69 -2.17 -8.54 -16.97
CA LYS A 69 -1.37 -7.36 -16.60
C LYS A 69 -0.56 -7.70 -15.37
N ASN A 70 0.75 -7.62 -15.51
CA ASN A 70 1.67 -7.72 -14.39
C ASN A 70 2.21 -6.32 -14.09
N VAL A 71 2.12 -5.92 -12.83
CA VAL A 71 2.67 -4.66 -12.34
C VAL A 71 3.35 -4.92 -11.01
N ASP A 72 4.24 -4.04 -10.60
CA ASP A 72 4.72 -4.02 -9.23
C ASP A 72 3.81 -3.12 -8.39
N ILE A 73 3.66 -3.44 -7.11
CA ILE A 73 2.84 -2.68 -6.17
C ILE A 73 3.70 -2.20 -5.01
N ILE A 74 3.51 -0.95 -4.62
CA ILE A 74 4.06 -0.39 -3.39
C ILE A 74 2.91 -0.17 -2.41
N ALA A 75 2.88 -0.96 -1.35
CA ALA A 75 1.93 -0.80 -0.26
C ALA A 75 2.54 0.11 0.82
N ALA A 76 1.92 1.26 1.03
CA ALA A 76 2.26 2.22 2.07
C ALA A 76 0.97 2.74 2.72
N ALA A 77 0.99 2.81 4.05
CA ALA A 77 -0.11 3.33 4.84
C ALA A 77 0.02 4.84 5.01
N CYS A 78 -1.08 5.58 4.91
CA CYS A 78 -1.12 7.01 5.19
C CYS A 78 -1.43 7.27 6.66
N TYR A 79 -1.20 8.50 7.10
CA TYR A 79 -1.71 8.97 8.39
C TYR A 79 -3.25 9.00 8.34
N ASP A 80 -3.90 8.41 9.34
CA ASP A 80 -5.35 8.47 9.53
C ASP A 80 -5.71 9.79 10.22
N LEU A 81 -6.18 10.76 9.45
CA LEU A 81 -6.66 12.07 9.89
C LEU A 81 -8.14 12.05 10.24
N THR A 82 -8.88 11.05 9.78
CA THR A 82 -10.32 10.91 10.04
C THR A 82 -10.65 10.37 11.43
N GLU A 83 -9.65 9.81 12.13
CA GLU A 83 -9.79 9.09 13.40
C GLU A 83 -10.70 7.84 13.32
N VAL A 84 -11.19 7.48 12.12
CA VAL A 84 -12.13 6.37 11.90
C VAL A 84 -11.50 5.03 12.22
N HIS A 85 -10.17 4.90 12.07
CA HIS A 85 -9.44 3.68 12.38
C HIS A 85 -8.79 3.69 13.77
N GLY A 86 -9.05 4.74 14.57
CA GLY A 86 -8.53 4.91 15.93
C GLY A 86 -7.01 5.06 15.99
N LEU A 87 -6.38 5.44 14.88
CA LEU A 87 -4.92 5.48 14.72
C LEU A 87 -4.31 6.84 15.04
N HIS A 88 -5.10 7.92 14.97
CA HIS A 88 -4.67 9.20 15.52
C HIS A 88 -4.99 9.26 17.02
N ILE A 89 -4.03 8.86 17.84
CA ILE A 89 -3.90 9.52 19.15
C ILE A 89 -3.55 10.96 18.79
N LYS A 90 -4.39 11.93 19.18
CA LYS A 90 -4.03 13.36 19.22
C LYS A 90 -2.88 13.56 20.23
N SER A 91 -1.71 13.00 19.96
CA SER A 91 -0.50 13.31 20.71
C SER A 91 0.05 14.60 20.14
N LYS A 92 -0.49 15.72 20.63
CA LYS A 92 0.27 16.91 21.06
C LYS A 92 1.50 17.36 20.25
N GLU A 93 1.55 17.12 18.95
CA GLU A 93 2.58 17.55 18.02
C GLU A 93 1.98 17.52 16.61
N ASP A 94 1.12 18.50 16.30
CA ASP A 94 0.78 18.93 14.93
C ASP A 94 2.02 19.45 14.15
N LYS A 95 3.23 19.11 14.61
CA LYS A 95 4.48 19.50 14.00
C LYS A 95 4.73 18.61 12.79
N ASP A 96 4.19 19.12 11.70
CA ASP A 96 4.63 18.93 10.32
C ASP A 96 4.17 17.62 9.66
N LEU A 97 2.85 17.37 9.72
CA LEU A 97 2.17 16.35 8.92
C LEU A 97 2.54 16.45 7.42
N GLU A 98 2.74 17.68 6.92
CA GLU A 98 3.18 17.92 5.55
C GLU A 98 4.58 17.33 5.31
N SER A 99 5.57 17.65 6.15
CA SER A 99 6.92 17.07 6.07
C SER A 99 6.92 15.56 6.27
N CYS A 100 6.17 15.04 7.24
CA CYS A 100 6.02 13.59 7.43
C CYS A 100 5.43 12.90 6.20
N THR A 101 4.38 13.48 5.61
CA THR A 101 3.77 13.00 4.37
C THR A 101 4.77 13.05 3.22
N LYS A 102 5.52 14.15 3.09
CA LYS A 102 6.57 14.31 2.09
C LYS A 102 7.65 13.23 2.22
N ASN A 103 8.19 13.00 3.41
CA ASN A 103 9.21 11.98 3.68
C ASN A 103 8.71 10.57 3.32
N LYS A 104 7.42 10.29 3.58
CA LYS A 104 6.79 9.04 3.17
C LYS A 104 6.72 8.92 1.65
N PHE A 105 6.31 9.96 0.93
CA PHE A 105 6.30 9.98 -0.54
C PHE A 105 7.70 9.83 -1.13
N GLU A 106 8.71 10.48 -0.54
CA GLU A 106 10.11 10.29 -0.94
C GLU A 106 10.52 8.83 -0.82
N THR A 107 10.13 8.14 0.26
CA THR A 107 10.41 6.71 0.43
C THR A 107 9.69 5.83 -0.60
N ILE A 108 8.43 6.14 -0.93
CA ILE A 108 7.66 5.43 -1.97
C ILE A 108 8.35 5.58 -3.33
N ILE A 109 8.75 6.80 -3.70
CA ILE A 109 9.41 7.09 -4.97
C ILE A 109 10.79 6.42 -5.02
N ALA A 110 11.59 6.55 -3.96
CA ALA A 110 12.90 5.89 -3.86
C ALA A 110 12.78 4.37 -4.00
N SER A 111 11.78 3.77 -3.34
CA SER A 111 11.51 2.32 -3.45
C SER A 111 11.14 1.91 -4.87
N ALA A 112 10.36 2.71 -5.59
CA ALA A 112 10.04 2.45 -6.98
C ALA A 112 11.30 2.53 -7.88
N GLN A 113 12.13 3.56 -7.68
CA GLN A 113 13.37 3.74 -8.43
C GLN A 113 14.35 2.59 -8.19
N SER A 114 14.59 2.22 -6.94
CA SER A 114 15.55 1.18 -6.57
C SER A 114 15.16 -0.23 -7.05
N ASN A 115 13.86 -0.49 -7.23
CA ASN A 115 13.38 -1.81 -7.66
C ASN A 115 13.07 -1.91 -9.15
N SER A 116 13.06 -0.79 -9.86
CA SER A 116 12.91 -0.76 -11.30
C SER A 116 14.20 -1.15 -12.03
N ASN A 117 14.05 -1.64 -13.27
CA ASN A 117 15.20 -1.79 -14.16
C ASN A 117 15.74 -0.39 -14.52
N ASP A 118 17.07 -0.24 -14.55
CA ASP A 118 17.77 1.00 -14.88
C ASP A 118 17.53 2.20 -13.92
N ASN A 119 17.41 1.97 -12.60
CA ASN A 119 17.33 3.01 -11.57
C ASN A 119 16.22 4.06 -11.83
N GLY A 120 15.06 3.62 -12.30
CA GLY A 120 13.90 4.46 -12.57
C GLY A 120 13.78 4.91 -14.02
N LYS A 121 14.83 4.72 -14.83
CA LYS A 121 14.81 5.06 -16.25
C LYS A 121 13.83 4.12 -16.97
N ASN A 122 12.72 4.66 -17.47
CA ASN A 122 11.58 3.95 -18.06
C ASN A 122 10.57 3.33 -17.08
N THR A 123 10.52 3.83 -15.83
CA THR A 123 9.46 3.46 -14.89
C THR A 123 8.28 4.41 -15.00
N SER A 124 7.09 3.88 -15.23
CA SER A 124 5.84 4.63 -15.13
C SER A 124 5.21 4.38 -13.77
N LEU A 125 4.93 5.45 -13.02
CA LEU A 125 4.23 5.37 -11.74
C LEU A 125 2.76 5.72 -11.93
N VAL A 126 1.88 4.83 -11.49
CA VAL A 126 0.45 5.11 -11.38
C VAL A 126 0.17 5.50 -9.93
N LEU A 127 -0.01 6.80 -9.71
CA LEU A 127 -0.34 7.36 -8.40
C LEU A 127 -1.82 7.79 -8.36
N GLY A 128 -2.28 8.21 -7.19
CA GLY A 128 -3.61 8.78 -7.00
C GLY A 128 -3.68 9.60 -5.72
N SER A 129 -4.89 9.85 -5.23
CA SER A 129 -5.16 10.61 -4.01
C SER A 129 -4.90 9.77 -2.74
N ILE A 130 -3.62 9.42 -2.50
CA ILE A 130 -3.20 8.51 -1.43
C ILE A 130 -3.63 9.06 -0.06
N GLY A 131 -4.46 8.30 0.66
CA GLY A 131 -4.92 8.68 2.00
C GLY A 131 -5.98 9.79 2.02
N CYS A 132 -6.66 10.09 0.91
CA CYS A 132 -7.72 11.11 0.88
C CYS A 132 -9.14 10.50 0.92
N GLY A 133 -9.30 9.37 1.60
CA GLY A 133 -10.52 8.55 1.55
C GLY A 133 -10.92 8.08 2.94
N ALA A 134 -10.58 6.84 3.27
CA ALA A 134 -10.83 6.26 4.60
C ALA A 134 -9.81 6.71 5.67
N PHE A 135 -8.75 7.41 5.25
CA PHE A 135 -7.71 7.97 6.10
C PHE A 135 -7.94 9.47 6.26
#